data_AF-S4RHU6-F1
#
_entry.id   AF-S4RHU6-F1
#
_cell.length_a   1.000
_cell.length_b   1.000
_cell.length_c   1.000
_cell.angle_alpha   90.00
_cell.angle_beta   90.00
_cell.angle_gamma   90.00
#
_symmetry.space_group_name_H-M   'P 1'
#
loop_
_entity.id
_entity.type
_entity.pdbx_description
1 polymer ?
#
loop_
_entity_poly.entity_id
_entity_poly.type
_entity_poly.pdbx_seq_one_letter_code
_entity_poly.pdbx_strand_id
1 'polypeptide(L)'
;MLDTVAEQGWLVSALCVTHLVQMLVQARWLHDHSLLTVPNVERQHLHLFRKWSTGRRTEAKGGGFKGPIDSLPQLIAACDGREATLASILSPELSPAHISQVWAYVSALPLLDVSVTVRGCWDDGGEEEVEESGGRGGGGGSRTERAVPSADGVPRAAQRWLRLHADQEYVLTVRLRRHAAHHGKPQGKAESKAQCPRFPKPKDEAWILVLGEVDRKELLALKRVGFVRGATTVSLAFYAPERTGRCIYTLYVMSDCYLGLDQQYDVHLEV
;
A
#
# COMPACT_ATOMS: atom_id res chain seq x y z
N MET A 1 5.91 -16.49 -15.93
CA MET A 1 6.05 -15.10 -16.42
C MET A 1 6.63 -14.21 -15.33
N LEU A 2 5.89 -13.94 -14.23
CA LEU A 2 6.40 -13.04 -13.19
C LEU A 2 7.71 -13.55 -12.56
N ASP A 3 7.81 -14.84 -12.24
CA ASP A 3 8.99 -15.38 -11.57
C ASP A 3 10.23 -15.32 -12.47
N THR A 4 10.08 -15.65 -13.76
CA THR A 4 11.15 -15.50 -14.77
C THR A 4 11.61 -14.06 -14.93
N VAL A 5 10.66 -13.11 -14.94
CA VAL A 5 10.98 -11.69 -15.01
C VAL A 5 11.68 -11.21 -13.73
N ALA A 6 11.32 -11.79 -12.59
CA ALA A 6 11.95 -11.50 -11.31
C ALA A 6 13.40 -11.99 -11.26
N GLU A 7 13.66 -13.21 -11.74
CA GLU A 7 15.00 -13.79 -11.86
C GLU A 7 15.92 -12.97 -12.78
N GLN A 8 15.36 -12.33 -13.80
CA GLN A 8 16.11 -11.47 -14.74
C GLN A 8 16.26 -10.03 -14.27
N GLY A 9 15.69 -9.65 -13.13
CA GLY A 9 15.82 -8.29 -12.59
C GLY A 9 15.08 -7.22 -13.41
N TRP A 10 14.03 -7.56 -14.17
CA TRP A 10 13.34 -6.58 -15.02
C TRP A 10 12.14 -5.93 -14.33
N LEU A 11 12.30 -4.71 -13.82
CA LEU A 11 11.27 -4.01 -13.04
C LEU A 11 10.00 -3.73 -13.84
N VAL A 12 10.14 -3.07 -15.00
CA VAL A 12 9.00 -2.64 -15.80
C VAL A 12 8.13 -3.83 -16.21
N SER A 13 8.77 -4.91 -16.66
CA SER A 13 8.11 -6.15 -17.03
C SER A 13 7.38 -6.78 -15.84
N ALA A 14 7.97 -6.74 -14.62
CA ALA A 14 7.33 -7.31 -13.43
C ALA A 14 6.06 -6.55 -13.08
N LEU A 15 6.11 -5.21 -13.09
CA LEU A 15 4.95 -4.35 -12.86
C LEU A 15 3.87 -4.56 -13.92
N CYS A 16 4.24 -4.63 -15.20
CA CYS A 16 3.31 -4.90 -16.30
C CYS A 16 2.61 -6.26 -16.16
N VAL A 17 3.35 -7.32 -15.79
CA VAL A 17 2.76 -8.64 -15.56
C VAL A 17 1.79 -8.61 -14.39
N THR A 18 2.12 -7.91 -13.30
CA THR A 18 1.20 -7.76 -12.15
C THR A 18 -0.07 -7.02 -12.55
N HIS A 19 0.03 -5.89 -13.25
CA HIS A 19 -1.15 -5.18 -13.76
C HIS A 19 -1.99 -6.05 -14.71
N LEU A 20 -1.36 -6.85 -15.57
CA LEU A 20 -2.06 -7.78 -16.45
C LEU A 20 -2.89 -8.80 -15.67
N VAL A 21 -2.35 -9.35 -14.58
CA VAL A 21 -3.09 -10.26 -13.70
C VAL A 21 -4.29 -9.56 -13.08
N GLN A 22 -4.13 -8.35 -12.54
CA GLN A 22 -5.23 -7.58 -11.97
C GLN A 22 -6.33 -7.27 -13.01
N MET A 23 -5.94 -6.88 -14.23
CA MET A 23 -6.88 -6.63 -15.34
C MET A 23 -7.69 -7.88 -15.69
N LEU A 24 -7.04 -9.05 -15.74
CA LEU A 24 -7.71 -10.33 -16.01
C LEU A 24 -8.68 -10.73 -14.89
N VAL A 25 -8.29 -10.51 -13.63
CA VAL A 25 -9.11 -10.87 -12.46
C VAL A 25 -10.31 -9.93 -12.32
N GLN A 26 -10.14 -8.64 -12.55
CA GLN A 26 -11.24 -7.67 -12.45
C GLN A 26 -12.04 -7.51 -13.75
N ALA A 27 -11.56 -8.10 -14.86
CA ALA A 27 -12.11 -7.89 -16.21
C ALA A 27 -12.26 -6.39 -16.55
N ARG A 28 -11.22 -5.61 -16.25
CA ARG A 28 -11.14 -4.15 -16.44
C ARG A 28 -9.77 -3.78 -16.98
N TRP A 29 -9.70 -2.66 -17.69
CA TRP A 29 -8.41 -2.13 -18.17
C TRP A 29 -7.71 -1.34 -17.09
N LEU A 30 -6.38 -1.30 -17.12
CA LEU A 30 -5.56 -0.52 -16.18
C LEU A 30 -5.89 0.97 -16.23
N HIS A 31 -6.27 1.48 -17.40
CA HIS A 31 -6.60 2.88 -17.63
C HIS A 31 -8.06 3.24 -17.31
N ASP A 32 -8.90 2.26 -16.95
CA ASP A 32 -10.26 2.53 -16.51
C ASP A 32 -10.27 3.17 -15.11
N HIS A 33 -11.30 3.94 -14.81
CA HIS A 33 -11.47 4.55 -13.50
C HIS A 33 -11.62 3.47 -12.41
N SER A 34 -10.87 3.56 -11.30
CA SER A 34 -10.84 2.50 -10.28
C SER A 34 -12.22 2.21 -9.67
N LEU A 35 -13.09 3.21 -9.59
CA LEU A 35 -14.47 3.06 -9.10
C LEU A 35 -15.33 2.10 -9.96
N LEU A 36 -14.93 1.79 -11.20
CA LEU A 36 -15.65 0.85 -12.07
C LEU A 36 -15.43 -0.62 -11.69
N THR A 37 -14.54 -0.91 -10.74
CA THR A 37 -14.41 -2.26 -10.15
C THR A 37 -15.58 -2.58 -9.21
N VAL A 38 -16.21 -1.54 -8.65
CA VAL A 38 -17.34 -1.65 -7.74
C VAL A 38 -18.57 -2.22 -8.48
N PRO A 39 -19.29 -3.19 -7.90
CA PRO A 39 -20.50 -3.75 -8.51
C PRO A 39 -21.55 -2.66 -8.72
N ASN A 40 -22.34 -2.76 -9.80
CA ASN A 40 -23.42 -1.82 -10.17
C ASN A 40 -22.97 -0.38 -10.47
N VAL A 41 -21.67 -0.06 -10.39
CA VAL A 41 -21.15 1.25 -10.78
C VAL A 41 -20.72 1.23 -12.24
N GLU A 42 -21.30 2.13 -13.03
CA GLU A 42 -21.03 2.30 -14.45
C GLU A 42 -20.41 3.67 -14.72
N ARG A 43 -19.95 3.88 -15.97
CA ARG A 43 -19.31 5.13 -16.38
C ARG A 43 -20.21 6.35 -16.19
N GLN A 44 -21.53 6.17 -16.36
CA GLN A 44 -22.50 7.24 -16.15
C GLN A 44 -22.56 7.70 -14.69
N HIS A 45 -22.35 6.80 -13.72
CA HIS A 45 -22.44 7.12 -12.28
C HIS A 45 -21.21 7.89 -11.76
N LEU A 46 -20.10 7.96 -12.52
CA LEU A 46 -18.84 8.58 -12.07
C LEU A 46 -18.99 10.06 -11.71
N HIS A 47 -19.92 10.76 -12.36
CA HIS A 47 -20.14 12.19 -12.11
C HIS A 47 -20.73 12.47 -10.70
N LEU A 48 -21.39 11.48 -10.08
CA LEU A 48 -21.97 11.60 -8.73
C LEU A 48 -20.87 11.80 -7.67
N PHE A 49 -19.79 11.03 -7.78
CA PHE A 49 -18.63 11.09 -6.88
C PHE A 49 -17.91 12.45 -6.95
N ARG A 50 -17.86 13.06 -8.13
CA ARG A 50 -17.32 14.41 -8.32
C ARG A 50 -18.22 15.48 -7.72
N LYS A 51 -19.53 15.43 -7.98
CA LYS A 51 -20.51 16.41 -7.48
C LYS A 51 -20.56 16.46 -5.95
N TRP A 52 -20.53 15.29 -5.30
CA TRP A 52 -20.63 15.20 -3.83
C TRP A 52 -19.59 16.04 -3.08
N SER A 53 -18.35 16.11 -3.60
CA SER A 53 -17.27 16.89 -2.97
C SER A 53 -17.52 18.41 -2.92
N THR A 54 -18.31 18.94 -3.87
CA THR A 54 -18.53 20.39 -4.01
C THR A 54 -19.50 20.94 -2.97
N GLY A 55 -20.45 20.11 -2.48
CA GLY A 55 -21.50 20.53 -1.55
C GLY A 55 -21.09 20.59 -0.08
N ARG A 56 -19.96 19.96 0.31
CA ARG A 56 -19.57 19.79 1.73
C ARG A 56 -18.36 20.64 2.16
N ARG A 57 -17.97 21.61 1.32
CA ARG A 57 -16.77 22.44 1.53
C ARG A 57 -16.86 23.36 2.75
N THR A 58 -18.04 23.58 3.33
CA THR A 58 -18.25 24.63 4.35
C THR A 58 -18.46 24.19 5.80
N GLU A 59 -19.02 23.01 6.14
CA GLU A 59 -19.34 22.72 7.55
C GLU A 59 -19.23 21.25 7.96
N ALA A 60 -18.07 20.84 8.48
CA ALA A 60 -17.95 19.73 9.43
C ALA A 60 -16.61 19.84 10.20
N LYS A 61 -16.72 19.98 11.53
CA LYS A 61 -15.61 20.05 12.51
C LYS A 61 -14.95 18.68 12.79
N GLY A 62 -14.96 17.76 11.82
CA GLY A 62 -14.33 16.43 11.94
C GLY A 62 -13.47 16.16 10.71
N GLY A 63 -12.28 15.60 10.91
CA GLY A 63 -11.21 15.40 9.91
C GLY A 63 -11.52 14.41 8.76
N GLY A 64 -12.75 14.37 8.25
CA GLY A 64 -13.10 13.56 7.08
C GLY A 64 -12.57 14.18 5.78
N PHE A 65 -12.32 13.32 4.78
CA PHE A 65 -11.83 13.70 3.45
C PHE A 65 -12.76 14.72 2.77
N LYS A 66 -12.21 15.82 2.22
CA LYS A 66 -12.95 16.97 1.66
C LYS A 66 -12.73 17.19 0.14
N GLY A 67 -12.08 16.25 -0.54
CA GLY A 67 -11.74 16.36 -1.97
C GLY A 67 -12.73 15.66 -2.91
N PRO A 68 -12.60 15.86 -4.24
CA PRO A 68 -13.26 15.00 -5.22
C PRO A 68 -12.82 13.54 -5.02
N ILE A 69 -13.76 12.62 -5.21
CA ILE A 69 -13.51 11.18 -5.10
C ILE A 69 -13.20 10.66 -6.51
N ASP A 70 -11.92 10.46 -6.80
CA ASP A 70 -11.41 9.91 -8.07
C ASP A 70 -10.80 8.50 -7.90
N SER A 71 -10.66 7.99 -6.67
CA SER A 71 -10.12 6.66 -6.40
C SER A 71 -10.88 5.86 -5.34
N LEU A 72 -10.66 4.54 -5.29
CA LEU A 72 -11.28 3.67 -4.29
C LEU A 72 -10.87 4.01 -2.85
N PRO A 73 -9.57 4.25 -2.54
CA PRO A 73 -9.19 4.65 -1.18
C PRO A 73 -9.85 5.97 -0.75
N GLN A 74 -10.00 6.93 -1.66
CA GLN A 74 -10.70 8.19 -1.39
C GLN A 74 -12.19 7.96 -1.10
N LEU A 75 -12.85 7.06 -1.83
CA LEU A 75 -14.25 6.70 -1.56
C LEU A 75 -14.39 6.10 -0.16
N ILE A 76 -13.50 5.19 0.23
CA ILE A 76 -13.53 4.57 1.55
C ILE A 76 -13.31 5.62 2.65
N ALA A 77 -12.31 6.50 2.47
CA ALA A 77 -12.03 7.60 3.38
C ALA A 77 -13.20 8.60 3.49
N ALA A 78 -13.90 8.88 2.38
CA ALA A 78 -15.06 9.76 2.36
C ALA A 78 -16.27 9.15 3.09
N CYS A 79 -16.46 7.84 2.96
CA CYS A 79 -17.54 7.13 3.63
C CYS A 79 -17.32 7.02 5.14
N ASP A 80 -16.05 6.94 5.59
CA ASP A 80 -15.67 6.92 7.01
C ASP A 80 -16.51 5.89 7.81
N GLY A 81 -16.72 4.74 7.19
CA GLY A 81 -17.49 3.64 7.76
C GLY A 81 -19.00 3.79 7.85
N ARG A 82 -19.57 4.81 7.22
CA ARG A 82 -21.02 5.06 7.21
C ARG A 82 -21.63 4.78 5.84
N GLU A 83 -22.48 3.75 5.78
CA GLU A 83 -23.29 3.44 4.58
C GLU A 83 -24.18 4.62 4.18
N ALA A 84 -24.69 5.40 5.15
CA ALA A 84 -25.50 6.58 4.89
C ALA A 84 -24.77 7.63 4.02
N THR A 85 -23.45 7.76 4.18
CA THR A 85 -22.64 8.67 3.35
C THR A 85 -22.59 8.18 1.91
N LEU A 86 -22.34 6.89 1.70
CA LEU A 86 -22.36 6.28 0.37
C LEU A 86 -23.75 6.39 -0.27
N ALA A 87 -24.80 6.14 0.50
CA ALA A 87 -26.18 6.28 0.05
C ALA A 87 -26.48 7.72 -0.39
N SER A 88 -25.97 8.73 0.32
CA SER A 88 -26.12 10.14 -0.09
C SER A 88 -25.43 10.47 -1.42
N ILE A 89 -24.37 9.73 -1.79
CA ILE A 89 -23.67 9.91 -3.08
C ILE A 89 -24.46 9.26 -4.21
N LEU A 90 -24.99 8.05 -3.98
CA LEU A 90 -25.52 7.18 -5.03
C LEU A 90 -27.05 7.15 -5.15
N SER A 91 -27.78 7.66 -4.15
CA SER A 91 -29.25 7.69 -4.15
C SER A 91 -29.93 8.35 -5.35
N PRO A 92 -29.32 9.32 -6.09
CA PRO A 92 -29.98 9.91 -7.25
C PRO A 92 -30.19 8.93 -8.41
N GLU A 93 -29.35 7.90 -8.54
CA GLU A 93 -29.34 7.02 -9.73
C GLU A 93 -29.35 5.52 -9.40
N LEU A 94 -29.04 5.12 -8.16
CA LEU A 94 -29.02 3.70 -7.76
C LEU A 94 -30.13 3.36 -6.76
N SER A 95 -30.66 2.14 -6.90
CA SER A 95 -31.62 1.58 -5.95
C SER A 95 -30.95 1.28 -4.59
N PRO A 96 -31.71 1.28 -3.47
CA PRO A 96 -31.17 0.94 -2.15
C PRO A 96 -30.50 -0.45 -2.11
N ALA A 97 -31.05 -1.42 -2.84
CA ALA A 97 -30.47 -2.77 -2.93
C ALA A 97 -29.08 -2.75 -3.59
N HIS A 98 -28.91 -1.98 -4.67
CA HIS A 98 -27.61 -1.82 -5.30
C HIS A 98 -26.62 -1.06 -4.40
N ILE A 99 -27.08 -0.06 -3.65
CA ILE A 99 -26.25 0.69 -2.70
C ILE A 99 -25.72 -0.24 -1.59
N SER A 100 -26.56 -1.10 -1.04
CA SER A 100 -26.11 -2.06 -0.02
C SER A 100 -25.12 -3.10 -0.59
N GLN A 101 -25.26 -3.50 -1.86
CA GLN A 101 -24.25 -4.33 -2.54
C GLN A 101 -22.92 -3.59 -2.74
N VAL A 102 -22.97 -2.33 -3.15
CA VAL A 102 -21.79 -1.46 -3.26
C VAL A 102 -21.12 -1.32 -1.90
N TRP A 103 -21.90 -1.06 -0.85
CA TRP A 103 -21.38 -0.93 0.51
C TRP A 103 -20.71 -2.20 1.00
N ALA A 104 -21.33 -3.36 0.77
CA ALA A 104 -20.77 -4.66 1.12
C ALA A 104 -19.42 -4.91 0.40
N TYR A 105 -19.29 -4.47 -0.86
CA TYR A 105 -18.05 -4.56 -1.61
C TYR A 105 -16.98 -3.62 -1.06
N VAL A 106 -17.29 -2.32 -0.95
CA VAL A 106 -16.36 -1.28 -0.49
C VAL A 106 -15.86 -1.55 0.94
N SER A 107 -16.73 -2.06 1.81
CA SER A 107 -16.38 -2.41 3.19
C SER A 107 -15.46 -3.62 3.31
N ALA A 108 -15.45 -4.50 2.30
CA ALA A 108 -14.63 -5.69 2.26
C ALA A 108 -13.25 -5.46 1.62
N LEU A 109 -13.05 -4.33 0.93
CA LEU A 109 -11.79 -4.01 0.25
C LEU A 109 -10.61 -4.00 1.23
N PRO A 110 -9.47 -4.62 0.87
CA PRO A 110 -8.32 -4.72 1.76
C PRO A 110 -7.44 -3.45 1.65
N LEU A 111 -7.79 -2.43 2.43
CA LEU A 111 -6.88 -1.30 2.64
C LEU A 111 -5.76 -1.72 3.59
N LEU A 112 -4.52 -1.64 3.11
CA LEU A 112 -3.33 -1.91 3.92
C LEU A 112 -2.66 -0.60 4.33
N ASP A 113 -2.31 -0.52 5.60
CA ASP A 113 -1.42 0.46 6.20
C ASP A 113 -0.01 -0.14 6.18
N VAL A 114 0.94 0.57 5.56
CA VAL A 114 2.28 0.05 5.27
C VAL A 114 3.29 0.88 6.06
N SER A 115 4.11 0.17 6.83
CA SER A 115 5.26 0.76 7.52
C SER A 115 6.53 0.07 7.05
N VAL A 116 7.56 0.86 6.75
CA VAL A 116 8.80 0.39 6.14
C VAL A 116 9.97 0.75 7.04
N THR A 117 10.79 -0.23 7.38
CA THR A 117 12.04 -0.06 8.11
C THR A 117 13.18 -0.76 7.38
N VAL A 118 14.38 -0.20 7.43
CA VAL A 118 15.59 -0.83 6.89
C VAL A 118 16.41 -1.35 8.07
N ARG A 119 16.83 -2.61 7.98
CA ARG A 119 17.76 -3.24 8.92
C ARG A 119 19.09 -3.48 8.22
N GLY A 120 20.17 -3.23 8.93
CA GLY A 120 21.54 -3.41 8.43
C GLY A 120 22.56 -3.38 9.54
N CYS A 121 23.79 -3.73 9.21
CA CYS A 121 24.94 -3.43 10.05
C CYS A 121 25.26 -1.95 9.84
N TRP A 122 24.97 -1.13 10.86
CA TRP A 122 25.33 0.27 10.85
C TRP A 122 26.64 0.38 11.62
N ASP A 123 27.64 1.00 11.01
CA ASP A 123 28.83 1.46 11.74
C ASP A 123 28.41 2.66 12.58
N ASP A 124 27.62 2.44 13.62
CA ASP A 124 27.53 3.41 14.71
C ASP A 124 28.89 3.30 15.41
N GLY A 125 29.87 4.06 14.93
CA GLY A 125 31.15 4.32 15.58
C GLY A 125 30.97 5.11 16.88
N GLY A 126 30.19 4.57 17.80
CA GLY A 126 30.20 4.94 19.20
C GLY A 126 31.20 4.05 19.89
N GLU A 127 32.30 4.65 20.33
CA GLU A 127 33.17 4.11 21.36
C GLU A 127 32.31 3.39 22.40
N GLU A 128 32.48 2.08 22.52
CA GLU A 128 32.15 1.39 23.76
C GLU A 128 33.05 2.04 24.82
N GLU A 129 32.56 3.09 25.46
CA GLU A 129 33.10 3.55 26.74
C GLU A 129 33.00 2.36 27.68
N VAL A 130 34.15 1.69 27.82
CA VAL A 130 34.40 0.65 28.80
C VAL A 130 33.89 1.15 30.15
N GLU A 131 33.02 0.35 30.75
CA GLU A 131 32.47 0.48 32.08
C GLU A 131 33.53 0.91 33.11
N GLU A 132 33.31 2.03 33.80
CA GLU A 132 33.59 2.12 35.24
C GLU A 132 32.63 3.13 35.91
N SER A 133 31.42 2.69 36.25
CA SER A 133 30.86 2.89 37.60
C SER A 133 29.48 2.23 37.71
N GLY A 134 29.29 1.48 38.79
CA GLY A 134 28.12 0.64 39.02
C GLY A 134 26.79 1.41 39.08
N GLY A 135 25.78 0.85 38.42
CA GLY A 135 24.40 1.33 38.51
C GLY A 135 23.43 0.42 37.77
N ARG A 136 22.44 -0.11 38.50
CA ARG A 136 21.32 -0.89 37.95
C ARG A 136 20.50 -0.07 36.95
N GLY A 137 20.20 -0.63 35.77
CA GLY A 137 18.97 -0.32 35.02
C GLY A 137 19.12 -0.11 33.51
N GLY A 138 18.24 -0.80 32.75
CA GLY A 138 17.77 -0.35 31.43
C GLY A 138 18.38 -1.08 30.23
N GLY A 139 17.58 -1.89 29.53
CA GLY A 139 18.00 -2.68 28.38
C GLY A 139 18.43 -1.82 27.18
N GLY A 140 19.65 -2.08 26.70
CA GLY A 140 20.19 -1.53 25.46
C GLY A 140 19.54 -2.20 24.24
N GLY A 141 18.63 -1.49 23.58
CA GLY A 141 18.15 -1.85 22.25
C GLY A 141 19.16 -1.39 21.20
N SER A 142 19.94 -2.33 20.65
CA SER A 142 20.81 -2.10 19.51
C SER A 142 20.03 -1.41 18.37
N ARG A 143 20.51 -0.25 17.92
CA ARG A 143 19.84 0.62 16.93
C ARG A 143 20.03 0.10 15.49
N THR A 144 19.66 -1.17 15.26
CA THR A 144 19.83 -1.84 13.95
C THR A 144 18.72 -1.54 12.95
N GLU A 145 17.67 -0.82 13.34
CA GLU A 145 16.52 -0.51 12.49
C GLU A 145 16.36 1.00 12.30
N ARG A 146 16.27 1.44 11.04
CA ARG A 146 15.98 2.83 10.68
C ARG A 146 14.65 2.86 9.93
N ALA A 147 13.67 3.58 10.46
CA ALA A 147 12.38 3.78 9.79
C ALA A 147 12.57 4.62 8.53
N VAL A 148 11.93 4.20 7.44
CA VAL A 148 11.88 4.99 6.21
C VAL A 148 10.74 6.00 6.39
N PRO A 149 11.02 7.31 6.37
CA PRO A 149 9.95 8.29 6.44
C PRO A 149 9.10 8.18 5.17
N SER A 150 7.81 7.85 5.32
CA SER A 150 6.87 7.88 4.20
C SER A 150 6.78 9.32 3.68
N ALA A 151 6.94 9.50 2.37
CA ALA A 151 7.03 10.79 1.70
C ALA A 151 5.67 11.53 1.58
N ASP A 152 4.62 11.10 2.30
CA ASP A 152 3.32 11.74 2.27
C ASP A 152 3.38 13.12 2.96
N GLY A 153 3.50 14.18 2.16
CA GLY A 153 3.35 15.58 2.58
C GLY A 153 4.58 16.24 3.20
N VAL A 154 5.74 15.56 3.23
CA VAL A 154 7.00 16.15 3.72
C VAL A 154 7.66 16.97 2.59
N PRO A 155 8.05 18.24 2.81
CA PRO A 155 8.81 19.01 1.82
C PRO A 155 10.08 18.27 1.41
N ARG A 156 10.43 18.27 0.12
CA ARG A 156 11.68 17.65 -0.42
C ARG A 156 12.96 18.02 0.36
N ALA A 157 12.97 19.18 1.03
CA ALA A 157 14.09 19.63 1.87
C ALA A 157 14.22 18.88 3.22
N ALA A 158 13.16 18.22 3.68
CA ALA A 158 13.11 17.44 4.93
C ALA A 158 13.05 15.92 4.69
N GLN A 159 13.18 15.46 3.45
CA GLN A 159 13.34 14.04 3.12
C GLN A 159 14.67 13.56 3.69
N ARG A 160 14.57 12.71 4.72
CA ARG A 160 15.72 12.16 5.41
C ARG A 160 16.31 11.04 4.56
N TRP A 161 17.47 11.30 3.96
CA TRP A 161 18.25 10.31 3.24
C TRP A 161 18.84 9.29 4.22
N LEU A 162 18.68 8.02 3.90
CA LEU A 162 19.20 6.93 4.69
C LEU A 162 20.62 6.61 4.24
N ARG A 163 21.60 6.84 5.12
CA ARG A 163 23.01 6.57 4.83
C ARG A 163 23.31 5.09 4.89
N LEU A 164 23.72 4.50 3.79
CA LEU A 164 24.12 3.10 3.65
C LEU A 164 25.58 3.01 3.19
N HIS A 165 26.20 1.86 3.34
CA HIS A 165 27.49 1.56 2.72
C HIS A 165 27.27 0.94 1.34
N ALA A 166 28.12 1.31 0.39
CA ALA A 166 28.13 0.70 -0.95
C ALA A 166 28.37 -0.81 -0.88
N ASP A 167 27.71 -1.55 -1.77
CA ASP A 167 27.88 -3.00 -1.95
C ASP A 167 27.68 -3.85 -0.67
N GLN A 168 26.82 -3.38 0.24
CA GLN A 168 26.40 -4.14 1.41
C GLN A 168 24.96 -4.65 1.29
N GLU A 169 24.71 -5.81 1.89
CA GLU A 169 23.37 -6.39 1.98
C GLU A 169 22.58 -5.73 3.11
N TYR A 170 21.37 -5.27 2.79
CA TYR A 170 20.41 -4.70 3.71
C TYR A 170 19.09 -5.44 3.62
N VAL A 171 18.30 -5.38 4.70
CA VAL A 171 16.97 -6.00 4.75
C VAL A 171 15.91 -4.93 4.94
N LEU A 172 15.08 -4.74 3.91
CA LEU A 172 13.88 -3.93 3.98
C LEU A 172 12.78 -4.74 4.66
N THR A 173 12.37 -4.29 5.85
CA THR A 173 11.28 -4.88 6.62
C THR A 173 10.01 -4.06 6.39
N VAL A 174 9.02 -4.71 5.76
CA VAL A 174 7.73 -4.11 5.43
C VAL A 174 6.66 -4.72 6.33
N ARG A 175 6.07 -3.91 7.20
CA ARG A 175 4.95 -4.31 8.04
C ARG A 175 3.66 -3.81 7.42
N LEU A 176 2.84 -4.77 6.99
CA LEU A 176 1.52 -4.58 6.42
C LEU A 176 0.49 -4.75 7.53
N ARG A 177 -0.42 -3.79 7.70
CA ARG A 177 -1.54 -3.90 8.63
C ARG A 177 -2.84 -3.66 7.87
N ARG A 178 -3.76 -4.61 7.91
CA ARG A 178 -5.08 -4.41 7.32
C ARG A 178 -5.85 -3.40 8.16
N HIS A 179 -6.34 -2.33 7.53
CA HIS A 179 -7.23 -1.39 8.18
C HIS A 179 -8.48 -2.14 8.66
N ALA A 180 -8.93 -1.85 9.88
CA ALA A 180 -10.13 -2.51 10.40
C ALA A 180 -11.30 -2.22 9.45
N ALA A 181 -12.01 -3.26 9.04
CA ALA A 181 -13.22 -3.12 8.24
C ALA A 181 -14.18 -2.22 9.03
N HIS A 182 -14.73 -1.21 8.37
CA HIS A 182 -15.60 -0.24 9.00
C HIS A 182 -16.94 -0.81 9.49
N HIS A 183 -17.21 -2.09 9.24
CA HIS A 183 -18.31 -2.79 9.86
C HIS A 183 -17.91 -3.20 11.28
N GLY A 184 -18.49 -2.53 12.29
CA GLY A 184 -18.46 -2.94 13.70
C GLY A 184 -19.13 -4.29 13.98
N LYS A 185 -19.15 -5.22 13.02
CA LYS A 185 -19.40 -6.63 13.30
C LYS A 185 -18.15 -7.19 13.99
N PRO A 186 -18.30 -7.87 15.15
CA PRO A 186 -17.21 -8.62 15.73
C PRO A 186 -16.67 -9.55 14.66
N GLN A 187 -15.34 -9.69 14.62
CA GLN A 187 -14.49 -10.41 13.68
C GLN A 187 -15.06 -11.79 13.29
N GLY A 188 -16.12 -11.81 12.49
CA GLY A 188 -16.50 -12.93 11.66
C GLY A 188 -15.30 -13.18 10.76
N LYS A 189 -14.83 -14.43 10.75
CA LYS A 189 -13.64 -14.94 10.05
C LYS A 189 -13.39 -14.11 8.78
N ALA A 190 -12.43 -13.18 8.84
CA ALA A 190 -12.09 -12.34 7.70
C ALA A 190 -11.76 -13.29 6.54
N GLU A 191 -12.62 -13.30 5.52
CA GLU A 191 -12.53 -14.30 4.47
C GLU A 191 -11.28 -14.01 3.65
N SER A 192 -10.47 -15.04 3.40
CA SER A 192 -9.28 -14.93 2.56
C SER A 192 -9.63 -14.73 1.09
N LYS A 193 -10.91 -14.85 0.72
CA LYS A 193 -11.38 -14.81 -0.66
C LYS A 193 -11.50 -13.38 -1.14
N ALA A 194 -10.91 -13.10 -2.29
CA ALA A 194 -11.04 -11.83 -2.96
C ALA A 194 -12.41 -11.71 -3.63
N GLN A 195 -13.02 -10.53 -3.56
CA GLN A 195 -14.26 -10.22 -4.23
C GLN A 195 -14.00 -9.86 -5.69
N CYS A 196 -14.07 -10.86 -6.55
CA CYS A 196 -13.84 -10.75 -7.99
C CYS A 196 -15.09 -11.24 -8.74
N PRO A 197 -16.17 -10.43 -8.82
CA PRO A 197 -17.47 -10.90 -9.35
C PRO A 197 -17.42 -11.28 -10.84
N ARG A 198 -16.44 -10.76 -11.59
CA ARG A 198 -16.25 -11.02 -13.03
C ARG A 198 -15.26 -12.15 -13.29
N PHE A 199 -14.66 -12.74 -12.25
CA PHE A 199 -13.73 -13.84 -12.37
C PHE A 199 -14.44 -15.18 -12.05
N PRO A 200 -14.41 -16.17 -12.94
CA PRO A 200 -15.22 -17.38 -12.79
C PRO A 200 -14.72 -18.34 -11.70
N LYS A 201 -13.48 -18.19 -11.24
CA LYS A 201 -12.87 -19.10 -10.25
C LYS A 201 -12.73 -18.38 -8.90
N PRO A 202 -12.89 -19.08 -7.77
CA PRO A 202 -12.55 -18.50 -6.49
C PRO A 202 -11.05 -18.16 -6.44
N LYS A 203 -10.72 -16.99 -5.92
CA LYS A 203 -9.34 -16.53 -5.77
C LYS A 203 -9.13 -16.05 -4.33
N ASP A 204 -8.01 -16.46 -3.73
CA ASP A 204 -7.58 -15.92 -2.45
C ASP A 204 -6.84 -14.61 -2.68
N GLU A 205 -7.06 -13.65 -1.78
CA GLU A 205 -6.36 -12.38 -1.76
C GLU A 205 -4.86 -12.61 -1.53
N ALA A 206 -4.06 -12.05 -2.41
CA ALA A 206 -2.62 -12.01 -2.31
C ALA A 206 -2.07 -10.63 -2.69
N TRP A 207 -0.84 -10.41 -2.24
CA TRP A 207 -0.07 -9.19 -2.42
C TRP A 207 1.31 -9.53 -2.95
N ILE A 208 1.87 -8.62 -3.73
CA ILE A 208 3.20 -8.74 -4.32
C ILE A 208 3.95 -7.48 -3.91
N LEU A 209 5.05 -7.68 -3.18
CA LEU A 209 5.96 -6.61 -2.82
C LEU A 209 7.11 -6.64 -3.82
N VAL A 210 7.35 -5.50 -4.45
CA VAL A 210 8.35 -5.32 -5.51
C VAL A 210 9.23 -4.16 -5.10
N LEU A 211 10.53 -4.40 -4.93
CA LEU A 211 11.53 -3.36 -4.68
C LEU A 211 12.37 -3.21 -5.94
N GLY A 212 12.50 -1.98 -6.44
CA GLY A 212 13.33 -1.73 -7.63
C GLY A 212 13.81 -0.29 -7.73
N GLU A 213 14.74 -0.07 -8.66
CA GLU A 213 15.27 1.24 -9.02
C GLU A 213 14.64 1.67 -10.36
N VAL A 214 13.89 2.77 -10.34
CA VAL A 214 13.13 3.24 -11.51
C VAL A 214 14.05 3.72 -12.63
N ASP A 215 15.14 4.41 -12.27
CA ASP A 215 16.07 5.01 -13.24
C ASP A 215 16.80 3.94 -14.06
N ARG A 216 17.24 2.87 -13.39
CA ARG A 216 17.87 1.70 -14.03
C ARG A 216 16.88 0.70 -14.59
N LYS A 217 15.59 0.81 -14.23
CA LYS A 217 14.54 -0.18 -14.53
C LYS A 217 14.89 -1.57 -13.99
N GLU A 218 15.61 -1.60 -12.88
CA GLU A 218 16.15 -2.80 -12.27
C GLU A 218 15.27 -3.23 -11.09
N LEU A 219 14.91 -4.50 -11.07
CA LEU A 219 14.20 -5.13 -9.97
C LEU A 219 15.23 -5.71 -9.00
N LEU A 220 15.16 -5.25 -7.75
CA LEU A 220 16.10 -5.64 -6.70
C LEU A 220 15.56 -6.83 -5.88
N ALA A 221 14.27 -6.81 -5.55
CA ALA A 221 13.64 -7.90 -4.81
C ALA A 221 12.15 -8.02 -5.14
N LEU A 222 11.64 -9.25 -5.14
CA LEU A 222 10.22 -9.53 -5.29
C LEU A 222 9.78 -10.60 -4.28
N LYS A 223 8.66 -10.36 -3.59
CA LYS A 223 8.10 -11.33 -2.65
C LYS A 223 6.58 -11.37 -2.72
N ARG A 224 6.04 -12.57 -2.83
CA ARG A 224 4.60 -12.84 -2.75
C ARG A 224 4.19 -13.01 -1.30
N VAL A 225 3.08 -12.38 -0.94
CA VAL A 225 2.48 -12.40 0.39
C VAL A 225 1.03 -12.84 0.22
N GLY A 226 0.60 -13.80 1.03
CA GLY A 226 -0.79 -14.24 1.02
C GLY A 226 -1.70 -13.23 1.72
N PHE A 227 -2.86 -13.72 2.16
CA PHE A 227 -3.83 -12.93 2.91
C PHE A 227 -3.25 -12.33 4.20
N VAL A 228 -3.40 -11.00 4.37
CA VAL A 228 -2.93 -10.27 5.55
C VAL A 228 -3.96 -10.33 6.67
N ARG A 229 -3.69 -11.17 7.69
CA ARG A 229 -4.53 -11.29 8.89
C ARG A 229 -4.10 -10.29 9.96
N GLY A 230 -4.76 -9.13 9.99
CA GLY A 230 -4.47 -8.09 10.98
C GLY A 230 -3.15 -7.39 10.67
N ALA A 231 -2.01 -8.00 11.00
CA ALA A 231 -0.68 -7.50 10.65
C ALA A 231 0.25 -8.63 10.17
N THR A 232 1.10 -8.33 9.20
CA THR A 232 2.10 -9.27 8.65
C THR A 232 3.38 -8.51 8.36
N THR A 233 4.51 -9.04 8.80
CA THR A 233 5.84 -8.46 8.55
C THR A 233 6.55 -9.28 7.50
N VAL A 234 7.12 -8.60 6.51
CA VAL A 234 7.72 -9.19 5.32
C VAL A 234 9.11 -8.58 5.13
N SER A 235 10.13 -9.44 5.10
CA SER A 235 11.51 -9.03 4.84
C SER A 235 11.86 -9.22 3.36
N LEU A 236 12.47 -8.21 2.76
CA LEU A 236 13.07 -8.19 1.42
C LEU A 236 14.57 -7.90 1.58
N ALA A 237 15.44 -8.81 1.14
CA ALA A 237 16.88 -8.57 1.11
C ALA A 237 17.24 -7.85 -0.20
N PHE A 238 18.17 -6.90 -0.14
CA PHE A 238 18.67 -6.18 -1.31
C PHE A 238 20.11 -5.72 -1.08
N TYR A 239 20.85 -5.49 -2.16
CA TYR A 239 22.18 -4.89 -2.11
C TYR A 239 22.10 -3.38 -2.34
N ALA A 240 22.85 -2.62 -1.55
CA ALA A 240 23.09 -1.22 -1.85
C ALA A 240 23.86 -1.09 -3.17
N PRO A 241 23.65 -0.02 -3.96
CA PRO A 241 24.41 0.20 -5.19
C PRO A 241 25.92 0.18 -4.95
N GLU A 242 26.67 -0.32 -5.94
CA GLU A 242 28.14 -0.26 -5.91
C GLU A 242 28.67 1.18 -6.01
N ARG A 243 27.94 2.04 -6.72
CA ARG A 243 28.34 3.44 -6.93
C ARG A 243 27.82 4.29 -5.78
N THR A 244 28.74 4.93 -5.08
CA THR A 244 28.41 5.94 -4.08
C THR A 244 27.64 7.10 -4.72
N GLY A 245 26.70 7.63 -3.96
CA GLY A 245 25.80 8.67 -4.43
C GLY A 245 24.37 8.50 -3.92
N ARG A 246 23.51 9.40 -4.37
CA ARG A 246 22.09 9.39 -4.04
C ARG A 246 21.35 8.49 -5.01
N CYS A 247 20.64 7.50 -4.48
CA CYS A 247 19.72 6.68 -5.25
C CYS A 247 18.34 6.64 -4.57
N ILE A 248 17.32 6.38 -5.37
CA ILE A 248 15.94 6.23 -4.90
C ILE A 248 15.49 4.84 -5.29
N TYR A 249 15.23 4.02 -4.29
CA TYR A 249 14.58 2.73 -4.48
C TYR A 249 13.09 2.91 -4.23
N THR A 250 12.27 2.25 -5.03
CA THR A 250 10.82 2.34 -4.92
C THR A 250 10.26 0.98 -4.53
N LEU A 251 9.54 0.94 -3.42
CA LEU A 251 8.76 -0.20 -2.97
C LEU A 251 7.33 -0.08 -3.52
N TYR A 252 6.92 -1.05 -4.34
CA TYR A 252 5.54 -1.23 -4.77
C TYR A 252 4.89 -2.33 -3.93
N VAL A 253 3.73 -2.02 -3.36
CA VAL A 253 2.86 -2.99 -2.69
C VAL A 253 1.62 -3.15 -3.56
N MET A 254 1.55 -4.25 -4.30
CA MET A 254 0.54 -4.47 -5.32
C MET A 254 -0.39 -5.62 -4.96
N SER A 255 -1.69 -5.47 -5.18
CA SER A 255 -2.62 -6.61 -5.05
C SER A 255 -2.54 -7.50 -6.28
N ASP A 256 -2.72 -8.81 -6.14
CA ASP A 256 -2.89 -9.70 -7.30
C ASP A 256 -4.36 -9.82 -7.77
N CYS A 257 -5.28 -9.19 -7.03
CA CYS A 257 -6.72 -9.30 -7.25
C CYS A 257 -7.39 -7.98 -7.61
N TYR A 258 -6.99 -6.86 -7.01
CA TYR A 258 -7.72 -5.59 -7.08
C TYR A 258 -6.94 -4.54 -7.86
N LEU A 259 -7.66 -3.74 -8.65
CA LEU A 259 -7.13 -2.56 -9.33
C LEU A 259 -7.37 -1.31 -8.47
N GLY A 260 -6.39 -0.42 -8.38
CA GLY A 260 -6.50 0.87 -7.69
C GLY A 260 -6.32 0.83 -6.18
N LEU A 261 -5.78 -0.28 -5.65
CA LEU A 261 -5.35 -0.42 -4.24
C LEU A 261 -3.83 -0.53 -4.09
N ASP A 262 -3.09 -0.44 -5.21
CA ASP A 262 -1.64 -0.52 -5.21
C ASP A 262 -1.03 0.74 -4.60
N GLN A 263 0.08 0.56 -3.89
CA GLN A 263 0.76 1.64 -3.18
C GLN A 263 2.24 1.67 -3.57
N GLN A 264 2.81 2.87 -3.55
CA GLN A 264 4.20 3.12 -3.92
C GLN A 264 4.87 3.95 -2.82
N TYR A 265 6.06 3.53 -2.39
CA TYR A 265 6.85 4.21 -1.37
C TYR A 265 8.29 4.40 -1.85
N ASP A 266 8.76 5.65 -1.86
CA ASP A 266 10.12 5.98 -2.25
C ASP A 266 11.07 5.95 -1.04
N VAL A 267 12.05 5.06 -1.11
CA VAL A 267 13.12 4.89 -0.13
C VAL A 267 14.35 5.66 -0.63
N HIS A 268 14.65 6.77 0.06
CA HIS A 268 15.74 7.67 -0.31
C HIS A 268 17.04 7.23 0.36
N LEU A 269 18.03 6.83 -0.43
CA LEU A 269 19.29 6.25 0.03
C LEU A 269 20.48 7.13 -0.37
N GLU A 270 21.40 7.34 0.56
CA GLU A 270 22.68 8.02 0.35
C GLU A 270 23.78 6.99 0.62
N VAL A 271 24.47 6.56 -0.43
CA VAL A 271 25.41 5.43 -0.44
C VAL A 271 26.84 5.94 -0.52
#